data_AF-A0A9D2MLN6-F1
#
_entry.id   AF-A0A9D2MLN6-F1
#
_cell.length_a   1.000
_cell.length_b   1.000
_cell.length_c   1.000
_cell.angle_alpha   90.00
_cell.angle_beta   90.00
_cell.angle_gamma   90.00
#
_symmetry.space_group_name_H-M   'P 1'
#
loop_
_entity.id
_entity.type
_entity.pdbx_description
1 polymer ?
#
loop_
_entity_poly.entity_id
_entity_poly.type
_entity_poly.pdbx_seq_one_letter_code
_entity_poly.pdbx_strand_id
1 'polypeptide(L)'
;MTQWYACSAKQALEELRSNQGGLTGAEAARRLVSHGPNRLARKKDKSFPARLLGQLKDPMILVLLVAAALSLWAGGGEDWLDAAIILGIVAVNAIISLSQEDSARKALEALSKMSAPAAHALRDGVLTRVEADRLVPGDVIRLEAGDLVPADCRILEAAGLQADESAMTGESAPVSKGALGPLPPDTPLAERRNMLLSATVVTRGRATCLVAATGMDTEVGHIAGLLMDKGESETPLQKKMGEISKTLSFLCLCVCAVMFGVGLLQGRNLLEMFLTAVSLAVAAIPEGLPAVVSIVLALGVSRMAKRRAIVKKLPAVETLGCAGVICSDKTGTLTQNKMTVVDIWTPAQGERDLALTIGALCGDAGLNWKGKTPVCTGDPTEAALVEAAARAGLDKNKLGEEWPRKGEIPFDSERKLMTTVHSKPGGGYRVMVKGAPDVLARRCRLNEGALGRITTRNEAMAGKALRVLGVAYRDLDILPHSLDSENLEKGLTFVGLLGMMDPPRPEARRAVEQCYRAGVRPVMITGDHKLTAVAVAKELGICRAGDRALTGEDLDFLPQQALEEEVDKFAVYARVSPEHKLRIVKAWQARGKVVAMTGD
;
A
#
# COMPACT_ATOMS: atom_id res chain seq x y z
N MET A 1 15.80 -18.97 -7.83
CA MET A 1 15.66 -17.63 -8.47
C MET A 1 17.05 -17.03 -8.56
N THR A 2 17.38 -16.41 -9.68
CA THR A 2 18.62 -15.66 -9.83
C THR A 2 18.57 -14.45 -8.91
N GLN A 3 19.55 -14.30 -8.02
CA GLN A 3 19.66 -13.17 -7.12
C GLN A 3 20.28 -11.98 -7.87
N TRP A 4 19.46 -11.21 -8.57
CA TRP A 4 19.93 -10.13 -9.46
C TRP A 4 20.73 -9.03 -8.73
N TYR A 5 20.53 -8.84 -7.43
CA TYR A 5 21.33 -7.94 -6.59
C TYR A 5 22.75 -8.47 -6.32
N ALA A 6 22.97 -9.77 -6.39
CA ALA A 6 24.28 -10.40 -6.26
C ALA A 6 25.05 -10.45 -7.59
N CYS A 7 24.42 -10.03 -8.69
CA CYS A 7 25.07 -9.89 -9.99
C CYS A 7 25.53 -8.45 -10.26
N SER A 8 26.61 -8.30 -11.02
CA SER A 8 26.99 -7.01 -11.58
C SER A 8 26.01 -6.59 -12.68
N ALA A 9 25.91 -5.29 -12.96
CA ALA A 9 25.04 -4.79 -14.03
C ALA A 9 25.38 -5.38 -15.41
N LYS A 10 26.66 -5.63 -15.70
CA LYS A 10 27.12 -6.28 -16.94
C LYS A 10 26.67 -7.73 -17.03
N GLN A 11 26.86 -8.51 -15.96
CA GLN A 11 26.40 -9.90 -15.89
C GLN A 11 24.88 -10.00 -16.05
N ALA A 12 24.12 -9.09 -15.41
CA ALA A 12 22.67 -9.06 -15.56
C ALA A 12 22.23 -8.79 -17.01
N LEU A 13 22.92 -7.87 -17.72
CA LEU A 13 22.68 -7.62 -19.14
C LEU A 13 23.00 -8.83 -20.01
N GLU A 14 24.13 -9.51 -19.76
CA GLU A 14 24.55 -10.70 -20.50
C GLU A 14 23.58 -11.88 -20.28
N GLU A 15 23.22 -12.14 -19.03
CA GLU A 15 22.33 -13.24 -18.64
C GLU A 15 20.92 -13.06 -19.20
N LEU A 16 20.40 -11.83 -19.18
CA LEU A 16 19.13 -11.48 -19.80
C LEU A 16 19.25 -11.20 -21.31
N ARG A 17 20.42 -11.41 -21.92
CA ARG A 17 20.70 -11.15 -23.36
C ARG A 17 20.14 -9.79 -23.81
N SER A 18 20.43 -8.75 -23.04
CA SER A 18 20.00 -7.37 -23.28
C SER A 18 21.22 -6.44 -23.38
N ASN A 19 20.98 -5.18 -23.73
CA ASN A 19 22.00 -4.15 -23.88
C ASN A 19 21.52 -2.82 -23.27
N GLN A 20 22.43 -1.86 -23.10
CA GLN A 20 22.08 -0.54 -22.53
C GLN A 20 21.08 0.26 -23.39
N GLY A 21 21.04 -0.01 -24.69
CA GLY A 21 20.07 0.54 -25.65
C GLY A 21 18.70 -0.16 -25.64
N GLY A 22 18.50 -1.14 -24.75
CA GLY A 22 17.25 -1.87 -24.60
C GLY A 22 17.02 -2.97 -25.64
N LEU A 23 15.83 -3.58 -25.57
CA LEU A 23 15.43 -4.67 -26.47
C LEU A 23 14.88 -4.13 -27.80
N THR A 24 14.86 -4.96 -28.84
CA THR A 24 14.06 -4.64 -30.02
C THR A 24 12.58 -4.88 -29.75
N GLY A 25 11.69 -4.17 -30.45
CA GLY A 25 10.24 -4.39 -30.31
C GLY A 25 9.82 -5.83 -30.60
N ALA A 26 10.49 -6.49 -31.55
CA ALA A 26 10.25 -7.89 -31.90
C ALA A 26 10.69 -8.87 -30.80
N GLU A 27 11.85 -8.64 -30.18
CA GLU A 27 12.34 -9.49 -29.10
C GLU A 27 11.49 -9.32 -27.83
N ALA A 28 11.10 -8.08 -27.50
CA ALA A 28 10.20 -7.82 -26.39
C ALA A 28 8.84 -8.54 -26.59
N ALA A 29 8.30 -8.55 -27.81
CA ALA A 29 7.07 -9.28 -28.14
C ALA A 29 7.23 -10.80 -28.00
N ARG A 30 8.37 -11.36 -28.41
CA ARG A 30 8.67 -12.80 -28.23
C ARG A 30 8.76 -13.17 -26.75
N ARG A 31 9.48 -12.36 -25.96
CA ARG A 31 9.60 -12.58 -24.50
C ARG A 31 8.28 -12.42 -23.78
N LEU A 32 7.39 -11.55 -24.25
CA LEU A 32 6.06 -11.39 -23.67
C LEU A 32 5.23 -12.67 -23.82
N VAL A 33 5.42 -13.42 -24.91
CA VAL A 33 4.76 -14.72 -25.11
C VAL A 33 5.35 -15.80 -24.20
N SER A 34 6.67 -15.81 -23.98
CA SER A 34 7.33 -16.85 -23.17
C SER A 34 7.25 -16.61 -21.66
N HIS A 35 7.46 -15.37 -21.21
CA HIS A 35 7.41 -14.99 -19.79
C HIS A 35 5.99 -14.62 -19.33
N GLY A 36 5.10 -14.30 -20.26
CA GLY A 36 3.78 -13.77 -19.95
C GLY A 36 3.80 -12.27 -19.58
N PRO A 37 2.62 -11.68 -19.36
CA PRO A 37 2.50 -10.27 -19.02
C PRO A 37 3.04 -9.99 -17.61
N ASN A 38 3.60 -8.79 -17.42
CA ASN A 38 4.00 -8.27 -16.11
C ASN A 38 2.76 -7.93 -15.26
N ARG A 39 2.12 -8.98 -14.74
CA ARG A 39 0.94 -8.91 -13.88
C ARG A 39 1.03 -10.00 -12.84
N LEU A 40 0.58 -9.69 -11.64
CA LEU A 40 0.37 -10.69 -10.60
C LEU A 40 -0.63 -11.73 -11.10
N ALA A 41 -0.30 -13.02 -10.94
CA ALA A 41 -1.14 -14.10 -11.40
C ALA A 41 -2.50 -14.01 -10.72
N ARG A 42 -3.56 -13.85 -11.52
CA ARG A 42 -4.92 -14.11 -11.02
C ARG A 42 -5.18 -15.59 -11.15
N LYS A 43 -5.90 -16.16 -10.17
CA LYS A 43 -6.47 -17.49 -10.31
C LYS A 43 -7.24 -17.53 -11.63
N LYS A 44 -6.86 -18.42 -12.56
CA LYS A 44 -7.49 -18.49 -13.88
C LYS A 44 -9.00 -18.61 -13.70
N ASP A 45 -9.74 -17.70 -14.32
CA ASP A 45 -11.19 -17.81 -14.36
C ASP A 45 -11.57 -19.17 -14.95
N LYS A 46 -12.55 -19.84 -14.35
CA LYS A 46 -13.07 -21.10 -14.89
C LYS A 46 -13.54 -20.85 -16.33
N SER A 47 -13.13 -21.70 -17.27
CA SER A 47 -13.61 -21.66 -18.65
C SER A 47 -15.11 -21.95 -18.72
N PHE A 48 -15.80 -21.51 -19.77
CA PHE A 48 -17.24 -21.76 -19.92
C PHE A 48 -17.63 -23.24 -19.73
N PRO A 49 -16.91 -24.23 -20.32
CA PRO A 49 -17.20 -25.65 -20.06
C PRO A 49 -16.96 -26.05 -18.60
N ALA A 50 -15.89 -25.54 -17.97
CA ALA A 50 -15.59 -25.83 -16.57
C ALA A 50 -16.63 -25.22 -15.60
N ARG A 51 -17.24 -24.08 -15.97
CA ARG A 51 -18.35 -23.48 -15.22
C ARG A 51 -19.64 -24.28 -15.38
N LEU A 52 -19.96 -24.69 -16.61
CA LEU A 52 -21.11 -25.55 -16.89
C LEU A 52 -20.98 -26.90 -16.14
N LEU A 53 -19.83 -27.57 -16.22
CA LEU A 53 -19.56 -28.77 -15.40
C LEU A 53 -19.59 -28.48 -13.90
N GLY A 54 -19.20 -27.28 -13.48
CA GLY A 54 -19.33 -26.84 -12.09
C GLY A 54 -20.79 -26.76 -11.64
N GLN A 55 -21.68 -26.22 -12.48
CA GLN A 55 -23.12 -26.19 -12.21
C GLN A 55 -23.72 -27.59 -12.21
N LEU A 56 -23.32 -28.48 -13.12
CA LEU A 56 -23.80 -29.87 -13.13
C LEU A 56 -23.40 -30.67 -11.87
N LYS A 57 -22.41 -30.21 -11.11
CA LYS A 57 -22.02 -30.79 -9.81
C LYS A 57 -22.85 -30.25 -8.65
N ASP A 58 -23.75 -29.30 -8.88
CA ASP A 58 -24.64 -28.82 -7.83
C ASP A 58 -25.53 -29.98 -7.34
N PRO A 59 -25.63 -30.23 -6.02
CA PRO A 59 -26.41 -31.32 -5.47
C PRO A 59 -27.86 -31.37 -5.97
N MET A 60 -28.48 -30.22 -6.23
CA MET A 60 -29.87 -30.16 -6.70
C MET A 60 -30.01 -30.52 -8.16
N ILE A 61 -29.09 -30.05 -9.00
CA ILE A 61 -29.04 -30.45 -10.41
C ILE A 61 -28.79 -31.95 -10.51
N LEU A 62 -27.93 -32.52 -9.66
CA LEU A 62 -27.72 -33.96 -9.59
C LEU A 62 -29.01 -34.71 -9.21
N VAL A 63 -29.77 -34.24 -8.22
CA VAL A 63 -31.06 -34.84 -7.84
C VAL A 63 -32.07 -34.78 -9.00
N LEU A 64 -32.14 -33.64 -9.71
CA LEU A 64 -33.00 -33.48 -10.88
C LEU A 64 -32.60 -34.41 -12.03
N LEU A 65 -31.31 -34.56 -12.29
CA LEU A 65 -30.79 -35.48 -13.31
C LEU A 65 -31.10 -36.94 -12.96
N VAL A 66 -30.99 -37.31 -11.68
CA VAL A 66 -31.39 -38.63 -11.18
C VAL A 66 -32.90 -38.83 -11.34
N ALA A 67 -33.72 -37.82 -11.05
CA ALA A 67 -35.17 -37.88 -11.22
C ALA A 67 -35.58 -38.03 -12.70
N ALA A 68 -34.95 -37.27 -13.60
CA ALA A 68 -35.16 -37.41 -15.04
C ALA A 68 -34.78 -38.82 -15.54
N ALA A 69 -33.65 -39.36 -15.07
CA ALA A 69 -33.20 -40.71 -15.42
C ALA A 69 -34.15 -41.80 -14.90
N LEU A 70 -34.63 -41.67 -13.66
CA LEU A 70 -35.59 -42.61 -13.07
C LEU A 70 -36.96 -42.55 -13.77
N SER A 71 -37.41 -41.36 -14.16
CA SER A 71 -38.64 -41.17 -14.94
C SER A 71 -38.57 -41.88 -16.30
N LEU A 72 -37.47 -41.70 -17.02
CA LEU A 72 -37.21 -42.38 -18.31
C LEU A 72 -37.14 -43.90 -18.17
N TRP A 73 -36.48 -44.38 -17.10
CA TRP A 73 -36.32 -45.81 -16.87
C TRP A 73 -37.64 -46.49 -16.50
N ALA A 74 -38.45 -45.85 -15.66
CA ALA A 74 -39.71 -46.42 -15.18
C ALA A 74 -40.85 -46.35 -16.20
N GLY A 75 -40.89 -45.29 -17.02
CA GLY A 75 -41.86 -45.17 -18.11
C GLY A 75 -41.55 -46.03 -19.33
N GLY A 76 -40.50 -46.86 -19.31
CA GLY A 76 -40.09 -47.69 -20.45
C GLY A 76 -39.74 -46.90 -21.73
N GLY A 77 -39.51 -45.59 -21.62
CA GLY A 77 -39.36 -44.66 -22.74
C GLY A 77 -40.65 -44.05 -23.30
N GLU A 78 -41.84 -44.48 -22.85
CA GLU A 78 -43.12 -43.87 -23.28
C GLU A 78 -43.35 -42.51 -22.62
N ASP A 79 -42.96 -42.34 -21.35
CA ASP A 79 -43.04 -41.08 -20.59
C ASP A 79 -41.80 -40.17 -20.78
N TRP A 80 -41.30 -40.07 -22.01
CA TRP A 80 -40.13 -39.22 -22.33
C TRP A 80 -40.42 -37.73 -22.11
N LEU A 81 -41.69 -37.32 -22.11
CA LEU A 81 -42.13 -35.94 -21.92
C LEU A 81 -41.76 -35.40 -20.52
N ASP A 82 -41.97 -36.17 -19.45
CA ASP A 82 -41.66 -35.71 -18.09
C ASP A 82 -40.15 -35.51 -17.88
N ALA A 83 -39.35 -36.45 -18.38
CA ALA A 83 -37.90 -36.30 -18.37
C ALA A 83 -37.43 -35.13 -19.25
N ALA A 84 -38.07 -34.92 -20.41
CA ALA A 84 -37.77 -33.79 -21.29
C ALA A 84 -38.10 -32.44 -20.64
N ILE A 85 -39.21 -32.35 -19.89
CA ILE A 85 -39.58 -31.15 -19.12
C ILE A 85 -38.53 -30.88 -18.03
N ILE A 86 -38.13 -31.90 -17.25
CA ILE A 86 -37.12 -31.75 -16.20
C ILE A 86 -35.78 -31.29 -16.79
N LEU A 87 -35.31 -31.94 -17.87
CA LEU A 87 -34.09 -31.55 -18.56
C LEU A 87 -34.17 -30.13 -19.15
N GLY A 88 -35.35 -29.75 -19.66
CA GLY A 88 -35.63 -28.39 -20.12
C GLY A 88 -35.50 -27.35 -19.00
N ILE A 89 -36.05 -27.63 -17.82
CA ILE A 89 -35.93 -26.76 -16.64
C ILE A 89 -34.46 -26.62 -16.23
N VAL A 90 -33.73 -27.73 -16.15
CA VAL A 90 -32.28 -27.73 -15.82
C VAL A 90 -31.50 -26.89 -16.84
N ALA A 91 -31.78 -27.05 -18.14
CA ALA A 91 -31.11 -26.30 -19.19
C ALA A 91 -31.42 -24.80 -19.13
N VAL A 92 -32.69 -24.42 -18.99
CA VAL A 92 -33.11 -23.01 -18.87
C VAL A 92 -32.49 -22.37 -17.63
N ASN A 93 -32.52 -23.05 -16.49
CA ASN A 93 -31.91 -22.57 -15.26
C ASN A 93 -30.38 -22.37 -15.40
N ALA A 94 -29.68 -23.35 -15.98
CA ALA A 94 -28.25 -23.24 -16.25
C ALA A 94 -27.93 -22.04 -17.17
N ILE A 95 -28.72 -21.83 -18.24
CA ILE A 95 -28.56 -20.70 -19.16
C ILE A 95 -28.78 -19.36 -18.45
N ILE A 96 -29.88 -19.23 -17.70
CA ILE A 96 -30.21 -18.02 -16.94
C ILE A 96 -29.08 -17.70 -15.95
N SER A 97 -28.64 -18.70 -15.20
CA SER A 97 -27.58 -18.57 -14.20
C SER A 97 -26.25 -18.13 -14.82
N LEU A 98 -25.82 -18.77 -15.91
CA LEU A 98 -24.59 -18.41 -16.63
C LEU A 98 -24.65 -17.00 -17.24
N SER A 99 -25.80 -16.63 -17.82
CA SER A 99 -26.00 -15.30 -18.42
C SER A 99 -25.97 -14.16 -17.37
N GLN A 100 -26.57 -14.41 -16.20
CA GLN A 100 -26.59 -13.47 -15.08
C GLN A 100 -25.18 -13.28 -14.47
N GLU A 101 -24.42 -14.37 -14.33
CA GLU A 101 -23.05 -14.33 -13.81
C GLU A 101 -22.11 -13.55 -14.76
N ASP A 102 -22.19 -13.80 -16.07
CA ASP A 102 -21.36 -13.12 -17.06
C ASP A 102 -21.64 -11.63 -17.16
N SER A 103 -22.91 -11.22 -17.01
CA SER A 103 -23.29 -9.81 -17.00
C SER A 103 -22.66 -9.05 -15.82
N ALA A 104 -22.68 -9.64 -14.63
CA ALA A 104 -22.02 -9.07 -13.46
C ALA A 104 -20.49 -9.01 -13.63
N ARG A 105 -19.88 -10.04 -14.22
CA ARG A 105 -18.42 -10.14 -14.44
C ARG A 105 -17.93 -9.12 -15.48
N LYS A 106 -18.65 -8.93 -16.58
CA LYS A 106 -18.31 -7.93 -17.63
C LYS A 106 -18.30 -6.50 -17.08
N ALA A 107 -19.24 -6.16 -16.21
CA ALA A 107 -19.28 -4.85 -15.56
C ALA A 107 -18.03 -4.59 -14.69
N LEU A 108 -17.54 -5.62 -13.98
CA LEU A 108 -16.33 -5.53 -13.17
C LEU A 108 -15.06 -5.43 -14.03
N GLU A 109 -14.97 -6.23 -15.10
CA GLU A 109 -13.81 -6.21 -16.00
C GLU A 109 -13.62 -4.84 -16.65
N ALA A 110 -14.71 -4.21 -17.11
CA ALA A 110 -14.68 -2.86 -17.68
C ALA A 110 -14.14 -1.81 -16.70
N LEU A 111 -14.55 -1.87 -15.44
CA LEU A 111 -14.06 -0.97 -14.38
C LEU A 111 -12.57 -1.22 -14.07
N SER A 112 -12.11 -2.48 -14.11
CA SER A 112 -10.71 -2.82 -13.80
C SER A 112 -9.69 -2.38 -14.87
N LYS A 113 -10.13 -2.26 -16.13
CA LYS A 113 -9.26 -1.89 -17.27
C LYS A 113 -8.91 -0.40 -17.31
N MET A 114 -9.54 0.44 -16.49
CA MET A 114 -9.38 1.90 -16.52
C MET A 114 -8.16 2.44 -15.74
N SER A 115 -7.29 1.58 -15.20
CA SER A 115 -6.23 1.99 -14.23
C SER A 115 -4.86 1.32 -14.46
N ALA A 116 -4.53 0.90 -15.69
CA ALA A 116 -3.22 0.32 -15.96
C ALA A 116 -2.12 1.42 -15.89
N PRO A 117 -1.06 1.23 -15.07
CA PRO A 117 0.08 2.13 -15.06
C PRO A 117 0.87 2.01 -16.37
N ALA A 118 1.39 3.13 -16.87
CA ALA A 118 2.31 3.15 -18.01
C ALA A 118 3.75 3.38 -17.54
N ALA A 119 4.72 2.85 -18.29
CA ALA A 119 6.15 3.00 -18.06
C ALA A 119 6.85 3.49 -19.35
N HIS A 120 8.07 4.00 -19.21
CA HIS A 120 8.92 4.42 -20.33
C HIS A 120 10.04 3.40 -20.53
N ALA A 121 9.97 2.62 -21.61
CA ALA A 121 10.95 1.59 -21.95
C ALA A 121 11.74 2.00 -23.19
N LEU A 122 13.05 1.74 -23.17
CA LEU A 122 13.93 1.91 -24.32
C LEU A 122 13.80 0.68 -25.22
N ARG A 123 13.17 0.86 -26.39
CA ARG A 123 13.00 -0.20 -27.38
C ARG A 123 13.44 0.30 -28.76
N ASP A 124 14.19 -0.53 -29.48
CA ASP A 124 14.80 -0.15 -30.76
C ASP A 124 15.65 1.13 -30.65
N GLY A 125 16.27 1.36 -29.48
CA GLY A 125 17.06 2.56 -29.17
C GLY A 125 16.25 3.83 -28.89
N VAL A 126 14.91 3.76 -28.90
CA VAL A 126 14.01 4.91 -28.69
C VAL A 126 13.18 4.73 -27.42
N LEU A 127 13.08 5.80 -26.63
CA LEU A 127 12.28 5.78 -25.41
C LEU A 127 10.79 5.81 -25.77
N THR A 128 10.11 4.69 -25.55
CA THR A 128 8.71 4.48 -25.92
C THR A 128 7.86 4.30 -24.67
N ARG A 129 6.68 4.92 -24.64
CA ARG A 129 5.70 4.68 -23.58
C ARG A 129 5.05 3.31 -23.82
N VAL A 130 5.17 2.43 -22.84
CA VAL A 130 4.65 1.05 -22.86
C VAL A 130 3.79 0.84 -21.63
N GLU A 131 2.66 0.17 -21.78
CA GLU A 131 1.85 -0.26 -20.62
C GLU A 131 2.68 -1.19 -19.73
N ALA A 132 2.61 -1.00 -18.41
CA ALA A 132 3.47 -1.73 -17.47
C ALA A 132 3.34 -3.25 -17.58
N ASP A 133 2.18 -3.75 -18.03
CA ASP A 133 1.88 -5.16 -18.24
C ASP A 133 2.62 -5.81 -19.43
N ARG A 134 3.15 -5.00 -20.34
CA ARG A 134 3.89 -5.44 -21.53
C ARG A 134 5.41 -5.38 -21.32
N LEU A 135 5.86 -5.00 -20.12
CA LEU A 135 7.27 -5.08 -19.75
C LEU A 135 7.68 -6.55 -19.58
N VAL A 136 8.90 -6.86 -20.00
CA VAL A 136 9.48 -8.21 -19.93
C VAL A 136 10.87 -8.17 -19.33
N PRO A 137 11.36 -9.28 -18.72
CA PRO A 137 12.75 -9.37 -18.28
C PRO A 137 13.71 -9.05 -19.43
N GLY A 138 14.64 -8.14 -19.17
CA GLY A 138 15.58 -7.61 -20.15
C GLY A 138 15.19 -6.26 -20.77
N ASP A 139 13.97 -5.76 -20.61
CA ASP A 139 13.64 -4.38 -21.00
C ASP A 139 14.52 -3.40 -20.21
N VAL A 140 14.96 -2.31 -20.85
CA VAL A 140 15.59 -1.19 -20.15
C VAL A 140 14.57 -0.10 -19.99
N ILE A 141 14.32 0.33 -18.75
CA ILE A 141 13.35 1.38 -18.43
C ILE A 141 14.05 2.60 -17.82
N ARG A 142 13.45 3.76 -18.04
CA ARG A 142 13.87 5.00 -17.40
C ARG A 142 12.82 5.43 -16.39
N LEU A 143 13.28 5.76 -15.20
CA LEU A 143 12.45 6.18 -14.09
C LEU A 143 12.96 7.51 -13.56
N GLU A 144 12.05 8.40 -13.21
CA GLU A 144 12.33 9.71 -12.63
C GLU A 144 11.50 9.93 -11.37
N ALA A 145 11.82 10.97 -10.61
CA ALA A 145 11.09 11.29 -9.39
C ALA A 145 9.58 11.46 -9.65
N GLY A 146 8.78 10.70 -8.90
CA GLY A 146 7.32 10.61 -9.04
C GLY A 146 6.84 9.33 -9.74
N ASP A 147 7.74 8.58 -10.41
CA ASP A 147 7.36 7.35 -11.10
C ASP A 147 7.17 6.18 -10.12
N LEU A 148 6.14 5.37 -10.39
CA LEU A 148 5.97 4.06 -9.77
C LEU A 148 6.87 3.06 -10.49
N VAL A 149 7.65 2.30 -9.72
CA VAL A 149 8.52 1.25 -10.25
C VAL A 149 7.65 0.06 -10.74
N PRO A 150 7.62 -0.25 -12.04
CA PRO A 150 6.64 -1.17 -12.61
C PRO A 150 7.00 -2.65 -12.46
N ALA A 151 8.26 -2.97 -12.17
CA ALA A 151 8.83 -4.30 -12.10
C ALA A 151 10.11 -4.28 -11.25
N ASP A 152 10.62 -5.43 -10.80
CA ASP A 152 11.90 -5.44 -10.10
C ASP A 152 13.03 -5.21 -11.08
N CYS A 153 13.86 -4.20 -10.80
CA CYS A 153 14.86 -3.71 -11.74
C CYS A 153 16.25 -3.65 -11.13
N ARG A 154 17.25 -4.06 -11.93
CA ARG A 154 18.66 -3.83 -11.63
C ARG A 154 19.06 -2.45 -12.12
N ILE A 155 19.62 -1.63 -11.24
CA ILE A 155 20.04 -0.27 -11.56
C ILE A 155 21.30 -0.32 -12.43
N LEU A 156 21.23 0.26 -13.63
CA LEU A 156 22.38 0.39 -14.55
C LEU A 156 23.07 1.74 -14.34
N GLU A 157 22.28 2.81 -14.24
CA GLU A 157 22.74 4.17 -14.01
C GLU A 157 21.78 4.88 -13.06
N ALA A 158 22.31 5.73 -12.18
CA ALA A 158 21.52 6.49 -11.23
C ALA A 158 22.17 7.85 -10.96
N ALA A 159 21.34 8.89 -10.81
CA ALA A 159 21.77 10.21 -10.39
C ALA A 159 20.87 10.69 -9.24
N GLY A 160 21.43 10.76 -8.02
CA GLY A 160 20.71 11.20 -6.81
C GLY A 160 19.46 10.39 -6.51
N LEU A 161 19.47 9.09 -6.84
CA LEU A 161 18.30 8.23 -6.82
C LEU A 161 17.90 7.86 -5.38
N GLN A 162 16.65 8.13 -5.03
CA GLN A 162 16.01 7.65 -3.81
C GLN A 162 14.66 7.02 -4.14
N ALA A 163 14.31 5.96 -3.43
CA ALA A 163 13.02 5.30 -3.56
C ALA A 163 12.33 5.17 -2.19
N ASP A 164 11.02 5.37 -2.17
CA ASP A 164 10.16 5.02 -1.04
C ASP A 164 9.81 3.53 -1.15
N GLU A 165 10.42 2.74 -0.26
CA GLU A 165 10.20 1.30 -0.19
C GLU A 165 9.29 0.90 0.98
N SER A 166 8.55 1.85 1.56
CA SER A 166 7.68 1.63 2.73
C SER A 166 6.66 0.51 2.51
N ALA A 167 6.11 0.38 1.31
CA ALA A 167 5.19 -0.70 0.96
C ALA A 167 5.81 -2.11 1.08
N MET A 168 7.15 -2.22 0.95
CA MET A 168 7.87 -3.48 0.96
C MET A 168 8.61 -3.74 2.28
N THR A 169 9.16 -2.71 2.90
CA THR A 169 10.00 -2.81 4.10
C THR A 169 9.31 -2.33 5.36
N GLY A 170 8.26 -1.51 5.24
CA GLY A 170 7.60 -0.83 6.36
C GLY A 170 8.34 0.41 6.85
N GLU A 171 9.50 0.75 6.27
CA GLU A 171 10.29 1.92 6.65
C GLU A 171 9.87 3.16 5.85
N SER A 172 9.51 4.25 6.54
CA SER A 172 9.00 5.47 5.90
C SER A 172 10.09 6.43 5.39
N ALA A 173 11.37 6.14 5.63
CA ALA A 173 12.46 6.98 5.15
C ALA A 173 12.86 6.56 3.73
N PRO A 174 12.95 7.48 2.75
CA PRO A 174 13.44 7.14 1.42
C PRO A 174 14.84 6.54 1.46
N VAL A 175 15.03 5.43 0.77
CA VAL A 175 16.31 4.71 0.72
C VAL A 175 17.12 5.21 -0.46
N SER A 176 18.39 5.55 -0.22
CA SER A 176 19.32 5.91 -1.29
C SER A 176 19.69 4.68 -2.10
N LYS A 177 19.53 4.79 -3.42
CA LYS A 177 19.79 3.72 -4.39
C LYS A 177 20.87 4.13 -5.38
N GLY A 178 21.53 3.16 -6.01
CA GLY A 178 22.60 3.46 -6.95
C GLY A 178 23.02 2.29 -7.83
N ALA A 179 23.77 2.58 -8.89
CA ALA A 179 24.42 1.60 -9.74
C ALA A 179 25.63 0.97 -9.02
N LEU A 180 25.39 0.32 -7.88
CA LEU A 180 26.42 -0.33 -7.07
C LEU A 180 26.80 -1.69 -7.66
N GLY A 181 27.96 -2.22 -7.26
CA GLY A 181 28.40 -3.56 -7.59
C GLY A 181 27.50 -4.68 -7.04
N PRO A 182 27.91 -5.93 -7.23
CA PRO A 182 27.31 -7.09 -6.55
C PRO A 182 27.20 -6.88 -5.03
N LEU A 183 26.06 -7.26 -4.46
CA LEU A 183 25.87 -7.34 -3.01
C LEU A 183 25.98 -8.81 -2.54
N PRO A 184 26.30 -9.07 -1.26
CA PRO A 184 26.32 -10.43 -0.72
C PRO A 184 24.98 -11.16 -0.92
N PRO A 185 24.98 -12.47 -1.22
CA PRO A 185 23.76 -13.28 -1.37
C PRO A 185 22.75 -13.19 -0.22
N ASP A 186 23.22 -12.96 1.01
CA ASP A 186 22.38 -12.91 2.21
C ASP A 186 21.89 -11.48 2.55
N THR A 187 22.03 -10.52 1.62
CA THR A 187 21.64 -9.12 1.86
C THR A 187 20.13 -8.99 2.09
N PRO A 188 19.70 -8.44 3.24
CA PRO A 188 18.29 -8.19 3.54
C PRO A 188 17.62 -7.28 2.50
N LEU A 189 16.31 -7.42 2.28
CA LEU A 189 15.57 -6.68 1.26
C LEU A 189 15.78 -5.15 1.34
N ALA A 190 15.72 -4.59 2.55
CA ALA A 190 15.91 -3.16 2.82
C ALA A 190 17.32 -2.65 2.46
N GLU A 191 18.32 -3.53 2.44
CA GLU A 191 19.72 -3.19 2.16
C GLU A 191 20.11 -3.38 0.69
N ARG A 192 19.20 -3.90 -0.16
CA ARG A 192 19.44 -4.10 -1.60
C ARG A 192 19.41 -2.77 -2.35
N ARG A 193 20.40 -1.93 -2.11
CA ARG A 193 20.51 -0.55 -2.65
C ARG A 193 20.81 -0.47 -4.15
N ASN A 194 21.11 -1.61 -4.77
CA ASN A 194 21.47 -1.75 -6.16
C ASN A 194 20.29 -2.23 -7.05
N MET A 195 19.10 -2.38 -6.44
CA MET A 195 17.84 -2.74 -7.07
C MET A 195 16.78 -1.66 -6.83
N LEU A 196 15.80 -1.58 -7.73
CA LEU A 196 14.50 -0.95 -7.50
C LEU A 196 13.43 -2.05 -7.49
N LEU A 197 12.53 -2.01 -6.52
CA LEU A 197 11.51 -3.04 -6.33
C LEU A 197 10.18 -2.61 -6.93
N SER A 198 9.44 -3.53 -7.54
CA SER A 198 8.09 -3.29 -8.06
C SER A 198 7.19 -2.71 -6.97
N ALA A 199 6.25 -1.85 -7.35
CA ALA A 199 5.31 -1.15 -6.47
C ALA A 199 5.93 -0.14 -5.48
N THR A 200 7.24 0.13 -5.56
CA THR A 200 7.88 1.26 -4.87
C THR A 200 7.80 2.54 -5.70
N VAL A 201 8.02 3.70 -5.08
CA VAL A 201 7.95 5.01 -5.76
C VAL A 201 9.32 5.67 -5.77
N VAL A 202 9.78 6.16 -6.91
CA VAL A 202 10.99 6.98 -6.97
C VAL A 202 10.69 8.36 -6.38
N THR A 203 11.32 8.71 -5.26
CA THR A 203 11.08 9.99 -4.57
C THR A 203 12.02 11.09 -5.07
N ARG A 204 13.23 10.72 -5.48
CA ARG A 204 14.26 11.66 -5.94
C ARG A 204 15.12 11.04 -7.02
N GLY A 205 15.62 11.89 -7.91
CA GLY A 205 16.63 11.52 -8.89
C GLY A 205 16.04 10.86 -10.13
N ARG A 206 16.93 10.25 -10.91
CA ARG A 206 16.58 9.48 -12.10
C ARG A 206 17.44 8.23 -12.19
N ALA A 207 16.91 7.22 -12.86
CA ALA A 207 17.61 5.97 -13.07
C ALA A 207 17.31 5.36 -14.43
N THR A 208 18.31 4.71 -15.00
CA THR A 208 18.16 3.77 -16.10
C THR A 208 18.34 2.38 -15.51
N CYS A 209 17.35 1.52 -15.67
CA CYS A 209 17.32 0.22 -15.01
C CYS A 209 16.96 -0.90 -15.99
N LEU A 210 17.56 -2.06 -15.78
CA LEU A 210 17.21 -3.29 -16.47
C LEU A 210 16.10 -4.00 -15.70
N VAL A 211 14.98 -4.31 -16.35
CA VAL A 211 13.90 -5.12 -15.79
C VAL A 211 14.46 -6.53 -15.56
N ALA A 212 14.56 -6.91 -14.29
CA ALA A 212 15.17 -8.16 -13.87
C ALA A 212 14.13 -9.26 -13.64
N ALA A 213 12.98 -8.91 -13.06
CA ALA A 213 11.86 -9.82 -12.86
C ALA A 213 10.52 -9.10 -13.07
N THR A 214 9.51 -9.84 -13.53
CA THR A 214 8.16 -9.35 -13.80
C THR A 214 7.09 -10.25 -13.19
N GLY A 215 5.90 -9.70 -12.93
CA GLY A 215 4.75 -10.46 -12.45
C GLY A 215 5.03 -11.20 -11.13
N MET A 216 4.80 -12.52 -11.13
CA MET A 216 4.97 -13.37 -9.94
C MET A 216 6.42 -13.59 -9.52
N ASP A 217 7.39 -13.31 -10.40
CA ASP A 217 8.81 -13.48 -10.11
C ASP A 217 9.42 -12.26 -9.39
N THR A 218 8.64 -11.20 -9.21
CA THR A 218 9.02 -10.04 -8.39
C THR A 218 8.90 -10.33 -6.90
N GLU A 219 9.55 -9.54 -6.04
CA GLU A 219 9.40 -9.63 -4.59
C GLU A 219 7.94 -9.42 -4.15
N VAL A 220 7.24 -8.46 -4.76
CA VAL A 220 5.79 -8.25 -4.57
C VAL A 220 5.01 -9.50 -5.01
N GLY A 221 5.39 -10.09 -6.13
CA GLY A 221 4.80 -11.32 -6.66
C GLY A 221 4.96 -12.52 -5.73
N HIS A 222 6.12 -12.65 -5.10
CA HIS A 222 6.40 -13.68 -4.13
C HIS A 222 5.53 -13.53 -2.87
N ILE A 223 5.45 -12.30 -2.32
CA ILE A 223 4.55 -11.98 -1.20
C ILE A 223 3.09 -12.27 -1.58
N ALA A 224 2.67 -11.87 -2.79
CA ALA A 224 1.32 -12.15 -3.27
C ALA A 224 1.05 -13.66 -3.39
N GLY A 225 2.03 -14.46 -3.83
CA GLY A 225 1.94 -15.92 -3.89
C GLY A 225 1.70 -16.55 -2.52
N LEU A 226 2.45 -16.13 -1.50
CA LEU A 226 2.27 -16.58 -0.11
C LEU A 226 0.88 -16.24 0.45
N LEU A 227 0.29 -15.13 0.00
CA LEU A 227 -1.07 -14.72 0.38
C LEU A 227 -2.16 -15.47 -0.40
N MET A 228 -1.91 -15.82 -1.66
CA MET A 228 -2.88 -16.52 -2.53
C MET A 228 -3.11 -17.97 -2.11
N ASP A 229 -2.15 -18.59 -1.41
CA ASP A 229 -2.24 -19.98 -0.96
C ASP A 229 -3.09 -20.16 0.30
N LYS A 230 -3.40 -19.06 1.00
CA LYS A 230 -4.46 -19.07 2.02
C LYS A 230 -5.80 -19.01 1.31
N GLY A 231 -6.52 -20.14 1.30
CA GLY A 231 -7.86 -20.25 0.74
C GLY A 231 -8.73 -19.05 1.09
N GLU A 232 -9.49 -18.54 0.11
CA GLU A 232 -10.39 -17.41 0.32
C GLU A 232 -11.41 -17.77 1.41
N SER A 233 -11.43 -16.99 2.49
CA SER A 233 -12.44 -17.11 3.53
C SER A 233 -13.79 -16.66 2.96
N GLU A 234 -14.83 -17.46 3.17
CA GLU A 234 -16.21 -17.11 2.82
C GLU A 234 -16.62 -15.77 3.45
N THR A 235 -17.37 -14.97 2.70
CA THR A 235 -17.89 -13.70 3.23
C THR A 235 -19.04 -13.91 4.22
N PRO A 236 -19.32 -12.94 5.10
CA PRO A 236 -20.44 -13.04 6.05
C PRO A 236 -21.78 -13.39 5.39
N LEU A 237 -22.11 -12.79 4.24
CA LEU A 237 -23.33 -13.04 3.48
C LEU A 237 -23.32 -14.43 2.87
N GLN A 238 -22.18 -14.91 2.35
CA GLN A 238 -22.07 -16.28 1.88
C GLN A 238 -22.34 -17.29 3.00
N LYS A 239 -21.76 -17.06 4.19
CA LYS A 239 -22.04 -17.90 5.37
C LYS A 239 -23.52 -17.86 5.76
N LYS A 240 -24.12 -16.67 5.82
CA LYS A 240 -25.55 -16.49 6.15
C LYS A 240 -26.47 -17.12 5.10
N MET A 241 -26.15 -17.00 3.83
CA MET A 241 -26.88 -17.66 2.75
C MET A 241 -26.76 -19.19 2.86
N GLY A 242 -25.58 -19.70 3.22
CA GLY A 242 -25.38 -21.13 3.51
C GLY A 242 -26.23 -21.62 4.69
N GLU A 243 -26.33 -20.83 5.77
CA GLU A 243 -27.21 -21.13 6.91
C GLU A 243 -28.70 -21.16 6.51
N ILE A 244 -29.16 -20.17 5.73
CA ILE A 244 -30.54 -20.12 5.22
C ILE A 244 -30.82 -21.31 4.30
N SER A 245 -29.90 -21.60 3.37
CA SER A 245 -30.01 -22.74 2.45
C SER A 245 -30.11 -24.06 3.22
N LYS A 246 -29.25 -24.30 4.22
CA LYS A 246 -29.33 -25.50 5.07
C LYS A 246 -30.67 -25.62 5.80
N THR A 247 -31.16 -24.51 6.35
CA THR A 247 -32.43 -24.48 7.08
C THR A 247 -33.61 -24.78 6.17
N LEU A 248 -33.62 -24.18 4.98
CA LEU A 248 -34.67 -24.38 3.97
C LEU A 248 -34.63 -25.80 3.39
N SER A 249 -33.44 -26.33 3.08
CA SER A 249 -33.26 -27.70 2.62
C SER A 249 -33.72 -28.71 3.68
N PHE A 250 -33.44 -28.47 4.96
CA PHE A 250 -33.91 -29.31 6.05
C PHE A 250 -35.44 -29.30 6.16
N LEU A 251 -36.07 -28.11 6.14
CA LEU A 251 -37.52 -27.97 6.15
C LEU A 251 -38.15 -28.69 4.95
N CYS A 252 -37.58 -28.50 3.75
CA CYS A 252 -38.04 -29.15 2.54
C CYS A 252 -37.97 -30.68 2.64
N LEU A 253 -36.87 -31.22 3.18
CA LEU A 253 -36.71 -32.66 3.38
C LEU A 253 -37.77 -33.21 4.35
N CYS A 254 -38.06 -32.48 5.44
CA CYS A 254 -39.14 -32.86 6.36
C CYS A 254 -40.51 -32.91 5.67
N VAL A 255 -40.84 -31.90 4.85
CA VAL A 255 -42.10 -31.88 4.08
C VAL A 255 -42.16 -33.04 3.09
N CYS A 256 -41.07 -33.30 2.35
CA CYS A 256 -40.98 -34.43 1.43
C CYS A 256 -41.15 -35.77 2.17
N ALA A 257 -40.52 -35.95 3.33
CA ALA A 257 -40.65 -37.17 4.14
C ALA A 257 -42.09 -37.39 4.63
N VAL A 258 -42.77 -36.32 5.08
CA VAL A 258 -44.17 -36.38 5.50
C VAL A 258 -45.08 -36.73 4.32
N MET A 259 -44.90 -36.07 3.16
CA MET A 259 -45.66 -36.37 1.95
C MET A 259 -45.46 -37.81 1.49
N PHE A 260 -44.23 -38.31 1.53
CA PHE A 260 -43.91 -39.69 1.16
C PHE A 260 -44.57 -40.69 2.14
N GLY A 261 -44.53 -40.41 3.44
CA GLY A 261 -45.19 -41.22 4.46
C GLY A 261 -46.71 -41.28 4.27
N VAL A 262 -47.35 -40.14 4.01
CA VAL A 262 -48.80 -40.08 3.72
C VAL A 262 -49.14 -40.79 2.42
N GLY A 263 -48.33 -40.61 1.37
CA GLY A 263 -48.56 -41.26 0.08
C GLY A 263 -48.38 -42.79 0.13
N LEU A 264 -47.44 -43.28 0.94
CA LEU A 264 -47.30 -44.72 1.25
C LEU A 264 -48.54 -45.26 1.94
N LEU A 265 -49.08 -44.53 2.93
CA LEU A 265 -50.33 -44.91 3.61
C LEU A 265 -51.55 -44.89 2.67
N GLN A 266 -51.53 -44.06 1.62
CA GLN A 266 -52.56 -44.01 0.57
C GLN A 266 -52.36 -45.06 -0.54
N GLY A 267 -51.28 -45.84 -0.51
CA GLY A 267 -50.98 -46.84 -1.54
C GLY A 267 -50.57 -46.27 -2.90
N ARG A 268 -50.02 -45.04 -2.93
CA ARG A 268 -49.54 -44.41 -4.18
C ARG A 268 -48.23 -45.03 -4.68
N ASN A 269 -47.97 -44.88 -5.97
CA ASN A 269 -46.73 -45.36 -6.59
C ASN A 269 -45.51 -44.61 -6.01
N LEU A 270 -44.49 -45.37 -5.59
CA LEU A 270 -43.22 -44.85 -5.05
C LEU A 270 -42.57 -43.82 -5.98
N LEU A 271 -42.66 -44.03 -7.29
CA LEU A 271 -42.03 -43.17 -8.28
C LEU A 271 -42.76 -41.85 -8.46
N GLU A 272 -44.09 -41.86 -8.50
CA GLU A 272 -44.91 -40.64 -8.51
C GLU A 272 -44.67 -39.80 -7.25
N MET A 273 -44.57 -40.45 -6.09
CA MET A 273 -44.26 -39.77 -4.84
C MET A 273 -42.86 -39.14 -4.84
N PHE A 274 -41.87 -39.85 -5.40
CA PHE A 274 -40.52 -39.33 -5.55
C PHE A 274 -40.47 -38.12 -6.50
N LEU A 275 -41.10 -38.21 -7.68
CA LEU A 275 -41.17 -37.10 -8.64
C LEU A 275 -41.90 -35.88 -8.06
N THR A 276 -42.96 -36.10 -7.29
CA THR A 276 -43.69 -35.02 -6.59
C THR A 276 -42.80 -34.35 -5.53
N ALA A 277 -42.06 -35.14 -4.74
CA ALA A 277 -41.15 -34.63 -3.73
C ALA A 277 -39.99 -33.82 -4.33
N VAL A 278 -39.41 -34.29 -5.43
CA VAL A 278 -38.37 -33.58 -6.19
C VAL A 278 -38.93 -32.28 -6.77
N SER A 279 -40.12 -32.30 -7.36
CA SER A 279 -40.76 -31.10 -7.94
C SER A 279 -41.02 -30.02 -6.87
N LEU A 280 -41.51 -30.42 -5.70
CA LEU A 280 -41.69 -29.51 -4.56
C LEU A 280 -40.35 -28.95 -4.05
N ALA A 281 -39.33 -29.80 -3.99
CA ALA A 281 -38.01 -29.39 -3.54
C ALA A 281 -37.38 -28.34 -4.48
N VAL A 282 -37.53 -28.52 -5.79
CA VAL A 282 -37.04 -27.56 -6.79
C VAL A 282 -37.81 -26.24 -6.69
N ALA A 283 -39.13 -26.29 -6.55
CA ALA A 283 -39.96 -25.10 -6.40
C ALA A 283 -39.63 -24.28 -5.14
N ALA A 284 -39.13 -24.93 -4.08
CA ALA A 284 -38.80 -24.27 -2.82
C ALA A 284 -37.43 -23.56 -2.85
N ILE A 285 -36.54 -23.86 -3.80
CA ILE A 285 -35.17 -23.36 -3.76
C ILE A 285 -35.08 -21.97 -4.40
N PRO A 286 -34.51 -20.98 -3.69
CA PRO A 286 -34.41 -19.62 -4.19
C PRO A 286 -33.19 -19.50 -5.12
N GLU A 287 -33.27 -20.11 -6.30
CA GLU A 287 -32.20 -20.18 -7.30
C GLU A 287 -31.75 -18.79 -7.78
N GLY A 288 -32.65 -17.79 -7.73
CA GLY A 288 -32.34 -16.40 -8.08
C GLY A 288 -31.54 -15.64 -7.02
N LEU A 289 -31.43 -16.15 -5.79
CA LEU A 289 -30.83 -15.41 -4.68
C LEU A 289 -29.34 -15.08 -4.89
N PRO A 290 -28.47 -16.02 -5.34
CA PRO A 290 -27.06 -15.71 -5.62
C PRO A 290 -26.88 -14.66 -6.74
N ALA A 291 -27.75 -14.70 -7.75
CA ALA A 291 -27.71 -13.75 -8.85
C ALA A 291 -28.15 -12.34 -8.39
N VAL A 292 -29.24 -12.24 -7.64
CA VAL A 292 -29.71 -10.97 -7.07
C VAL A 292 -28.64 -10.33 -6.19
N VAL A 293 -28.00 -11.12 -5.32
CA VAL A 293 -26.89 -10.66 -4.48
C VAL A 293 -25.73 -10.12 -5.32
N SER A 294 -25.33 -10.86 -6.36
CA SER A 294 -24.23 -10.46 -7.25
C SER A 294 -24.54 -9.16 -8.01
N ILE A 295 -25.76 -8.98 -8.49
CA ILE A 295 -26.22 -7.75 -9.17
C ILE A 295 -26.22 -6.57 -8.19
N VAL A 296 -26.75 -6.74 -6.99
CA VAL A 296 -26.79 -5.68 -5.96
C VAL A 296 -25.37 -5.26 -5.57
N LEU A 297 -24.46 -6.22 -5.38
CA LEU A 297 -23.04 -5.94 -5.12
C LEU A 297 -22.38 -5.20 -6.28
N ALA A 298 -22.64 -5.61 -7.53
CA ALA A 298 -22.10 -4.94 -8.73
C ALA A 298 -22.60 -3.49 -8.85
N LEU A 299 -23.88 -3.22 -8.56
CA LEU A 299 -24.41 -1.87 -8.49
C LEU A 299 -23.76 -1.06 -7.36
N GLY A 300 -23.49 -1.67 -6.21
CA GLY A 300 -22.72 -1.09 -5.11
C GLY A 300 -21.31 -0.67 -5.54
N VAL A 301 -20.58 -1.57 -6.23
CA VAL A 301 -19.26 -1.29 -6.81
C VAL A 301 -19.31 -0.13 -7.80
N SER A 302 -20.32 -0.09 -8.67
CA SER A 302 -20.48 1.01 -9.64
C SER A 302 -20.66 2.37 -8.93
N ARG A 303 -21.45 2.41 -7.84
CA ARG A 303 -21.62 3.64 -7.03
C ARG A 303 -20.32 4.05 -6.31
N MET A 304 -19.55 3.09 -5.80
CA MET A 304 -18.24 3.35 -5.19
C MET A 304 -17.22 3.89 -6.21
N ALA A 305 -17.18 3.30 -7.40
CA ALA A 305 -16.28 3.73 -8.48
C ALA A 305 -16.55 5.19 -8.90
N LYS A 306 -17.82 5.61 -8.96
CA LYS A 306 -18.20 7.03 -9.20
C LYS A 306 -17.67 7.99 -8.13
N ARG A 307 -17.40 7.50 -6.91
CA ARG A 307 -16.76 8.26 -5.82
C ARG A 307 -15.24 8.04 -5.73
N ARG A 308 -14.63 7.53 -6.81
CA ARG A 308 -13.19 7.23 -6.90
C ARG A 308 -12.72 6.12 -5.94
N ALA A 309 -13.62 5.27 -5.46
CA ALA A 309 -13.29 4.06 -4.70
C ALA A 309 -13.41 2.82 -5.61
N ILE A 310 -12.27 2.28 -6.05
CA ILE A 310 -12.22 1.16 -7.00
C ILE A 310 -12.23 -0.15 -6.24
N VAL A 311 -13.21 -1.01 -6.53
CA VAL A 311 -13.35 -2.33 -5.90
C VAL A 311 -12.88 -3.42 -6.86
N LYS A 312 -11.89 -4.21 -6.46
CA LYS A 312 -11.32 -5.29 -7.29
C LYS A 312 -12.07 -6.62 -7.16
N LYS A 313 -12.78 -6.85 -6.05
CA LYS A 313 -13.56 -8.08 -5.77
C LYS A 313 -14.95 -7.70 -5.25
N LEU A 314 -16.03 -8.19 -5.88
CA LEU A 314 -17.41 -7.90 -5.47
C LEU A 314 -17.69 -8.15 -3.97
N PRO A 315 -17.23 -9.27 -3.36
CA PRO A 315 -17.53 -9.55 -1.95
C PRO A 315 -16.83 -8.60 -0.96
N ALA A 316 -15.87 -7.80 -1.43
CA ALA A 316 -15.19 -6.83 -0.58
C ALA A 316 -16.11 -5.67 -0.14
N VAL A 317 -17.11 -5.31 -0.96
CA VAL A 317 -18.11 -4.27 -0.62
C VAL A 317 -18.87 -4.66 0.64
N GLU A 318 -19.29 -5.92 0.69
CA GLU A 318 -20.04 -6.49 1.80
C GLU A 318 -19.15 -6.64 3.04
N THR A 319 -17.95 -7.19 2.86
CA THR A 319 -16.97 -7.36 3.94
C THR A 319 -16.63 -6.02 4.62
N LEU A 320 -16.47 -4.95 3.83
CA LEU A 320 -16.25 -3.60 4.37
C LEU A 320 -17.47 -3.06 5.13
N GLY A 321 -18.69 -3.35 4.66
CA GLY A 321 -19.93 -2.98 5.34
C GLY A 321 -20.13 -3.71 6.68
N CYS A 322 -19.55 -4.91 6.83
CA CYS A 322 -19.58 -5.70 8.07
C CYS A 322 -18.34 -5.48 8.96
N ALA A 323 -17.39 -4.63 8.56
CA ALA A 323 -16.14 -4.45 9.29
C ALA A 323 -16.43 -3.90 10.69
N GLY A 324 -16.03 -4.65 11.72
CA GLY A 324 -16.10 -4.19 13.12
C GLY A 324 -14.83 -3.46 13.56
N VAL A 325 -13.74 -3.64 12.85
CA VAL A 325 -12.43 -3.06 13.14
C VAL A 325 -11.77 -2.62 11.84
N ILE A 326 -11.20 -1.42 11.82
CA ILE A 326 -10.35 -0.94 10.73
C ILE A 326 -8.94 -0.74 11.27
N CYS A 327 -8.01 -1.57 10.81
CA CYS A 327 -6.58 -1.42 11.07
C CYS A 327 -5.97 -0.55 9.96
N SER A 328 -5.46 0.61 10.31
CA SER A 328 -4.89 1.55 9.34
C SER A 328 -3.39 1.71 9.56
N ASP A 329 -2.64 1.66 8.47
CA ASP A 329 -1.28 2.19 8.44
C ASP A 329 -1.33 3.71 8.67
N LYS A 330 -0.23 4.26 9.21
CA LYS A 330 -0.12 5.71 9.47
C LYS A 330 0.37 6.46 8.23
N THR A 331 1.63 6.22 7.86
CA THR A 331 2.32 6.93 6.80
C THR A 331 1.61 6.67 5.48
N GLY A 332 1.40 7.71 4.65
CA GLY A 332 0.72 7.61 3.35
C GLY A 332 -0.79 7.35 3.38
N THR A 333 -1.28 6.68 4.42
CA THR A 333 -2.70 6.36 4.60
C THR A 333 -3.42 7.42 5.44
N LEU A 334 -3.08 7.56 6.73
CA LEU A 334 -3.68 8.57 7.62
C LEU A 334 -3.02 9.94 7.49
N THR A 335 -1.75 9.96 7.10
CA THR A 335 -0.96 11.17 6.87
C THR A 335 -0.76 11.43 5.39
N GLN A 336 -0.27 12.62 5.05
CA GLN A 336 -0.09 13.04 3.67
C GLN A 336 1.14 12.43 3.00
N ASN A 337 2.00 11.71 3.76
CA ASN A 337 3.36 11.35 3.36
C ASN A 337 4.13 12.58 2.85
N LYS A 338 3.96 13.71 3.55
CA LYS A 338 4.53 14.99 3.16
C LYS A 338 5.01 15.75 4.39
N MET A 339 6.29 15.62 4.70
CA MET A 339 6.92 16.34 5.80
C MET A 339 6.68 17.85 5.67
N THR A 340 6.20 18.48 6.74
CA THR A 340 5.79 19.88 6.75
C THR A 340 6.28 20.55 8.04
N VAL A 341 6.92 21.72 7.93
CA VAL A 341 7.28 22.54 9.09
C VAL A 341 6.02 23.15 9.68
N VAL A 342 5.77 22.89 10.96
CA VAL A 342 4.54 23.32 11.67
C VAL A 342 4.82 24.23 12.86
N ASP A 343 6.06 24.24 13.38
CA ASP A 343 6.46 25.09 14.49
C ASP A 343 7.87 25.64 14.24
N ILE A 344 8.08 26.93 14.50
CA ILE A 344 9.38 27.60 14.36
C ILE A 344 9.58 28.42 15.62
N TRP A 345 10.74 28.25 16.25
CA TRP A 345 11.12 29.02 17.42
C TRP A 345 12.50 29.65 17.22
N THR A 346 12.63 30.92 17.57
CA THR A 346 13.88 31.66 17.54
C THR A 346 14.13 32.28 18.93
N PRO A 347 15.38 32.31 19.44
CA PRO A 347 15.69 32.97 20.71
C PRO A 347 15.44 34.48 20.68
N ALA A 348 15.70 35.14 19.53
CA ALA A 348 15.46 36.56 19.32
C ALA A 348 14.22 36.78 18.43
N GLN A 349 13.53 37.90 18.66
CA GLN A 349 12.39 38.31 17.82
C GLN A 349 12.90 38.79 16.44
N GLY A 350 12.17 38.45 15.39
CA GLY A 350 12.50 38.87 14.01
C GLY A 350 13.49 37.97 13.26
N GLU A 351 14.06 36.94 13.89
CA GLU A 351 15.02 36.02 13.22
C GLU A 351 14.36 34.86 12.45
N ARG A 352 13.03 34.87 12.33
CA ARG A 352 12.28 33.79 11.66
C ARG A 352 12.73 33.60 10.21
N ASP A 353 12.89 34.69 9.47
CA ASP A 353 13.28 34.63 8.06
C ASP A 353 14.72 34.13 7.92
N LEU A 354 15.60 34.47 8.86
CA LEU A 354 16.96 33.96 8.91
C LEU A 354 16.99 32.45 9.19
N ALA A 355 16.17 31.96 10.13
CA ALA A 355 16.06 30.53 10.42
C ALA A 355 15.58 29.74 9.18
N LEU A 356 14.58 30.27 8.47
CA LEU A 356 14.08 29.68 7.22
C LEU A 356 15.09 29.75 6.09
N THR A 357 15.83 30.85 5.98
CA THR A 357 16.90 31.04 4.98
C THR A 357 18.01 30.01 5.18
N ILE A 358 18.47 29.83 6.41
CA ILE A 358 19.46 28.80 6.76
C ILE A 358 18.90 27.42 6.46
N GLY A 359 17.66 27.13 6.86
CA GLY A 359 17.00 25.85 6.58
C GLY A 359 16.87 25.53 5.08
N ALA A 360 16.62 26.55 4.25
CA ALA A 360 16.49 26.39 2.80
C ALA A 360 17.85 26.24 2.09
N LEU A 361 18.84 27.06 2.44
CA LEU A 361 20.16 27.09 1.77
C LEU A 361 21.10 25.99 2.24
N CYS A 362 21.03 25.62 3.53
CA CYS A 362 21.78 24.51 4.10
C CYS A 362 21.07 23.19 3.77
N GLY A 363 21.11 22.75 2.51
CA GLY A 363 20.44 21.53 2.05
C GLY A 363 20.36 21.43 0.53
N ASP A 364 20.07 20.24 0.04
CA ASP A 364 20.13 19.92 -1.39
C ASP A 364 18.76 19.82 -2.05
N ALA A 365 17.68 20.01 -1.28
CA ALA A 365 16.33 20.06 -1.82
C ALA A 365 16.15 21.20 -2.83
N GLY A 366 15.56 20.90 -3.99
CA GLY A 366 15.25 21.88 -5.04
C GLY A 366 13.90 22.55 -4.82
N LEU A 367 13.73 23.74 -5.39
CA LEU A 367 12.46 24.46 -5.44
C LEU A 367 12.02 24.66 -6.89
N ASN A 368 10.84 24.13 -7.22
CA ASN A 368 10.12 24.42 -8.46
C ASN A 368 8.76 25.03 -8.15
N TRP A 369 8.12 25.65 -9.15
CA TRP A 369 6.81 26.26 -9.00
C TRP A 369 5.81 25.63 -9.96
N LYS A 370 4.65 25.20 -9.43
CA LYS A 370 3.47 24.82 -10.23
C LYS A 370 2.40 25.88 -10.02
N GLY A 371 2.40 26.88 -10.90
CA GLY A 371 1.64 28.11 -10.69
C GLY A 371 2.12 28.83 -9.42
N LYS A 372 1.21 29.04 -8.45
CA LYS A 372 1.55 29.66 -7.14
C LYS A 372 1.95 28.66 -6.05
N THR A 373 1.99 27.36 -6.35
CA THR A 373 2.28 26.32 -5.35
C THR A 373 3.74 25.88 -5.46
N PRO A 374 4.54 25.94 -4.37
CA PRO A 374 5.89 25.42 -4.37
C PRO A 374 5.87 23.89 -4.48
N VAL A 375 6.70 23.35 -5.36
CA VAL A 375 6.95 21.93 -5.54
C VAL A 375 8.42 21.70 -5.22
N CYS A 376 8.67 21.13 -4.03
CA CYS A 376 10.03 20.87 -3.57
C CYS A 376 10.41 19.42 -3.87
N THR A 377 11.64 19.21 -4.32
CA THR A 377 12.22 17.88 -4.58
C THR A 377 13.41 17.67 -3.65
N GLY A 378 13.68 16.43 -3.22
CA GLY A 378 14.77 16.18 -2.28
C GLY A 378 14.38 15.23 -1.16
N ASP A 379 15.25 15.15 -0.14
CA ASP A 379 14.91 14.50 1.12
C ASP A 379 13.67 15.20 1.74
N PRO A 380 12.68 14.46 2.28
CA PRO A 380 11.44 15.05 2.81
C PRO A 380 11.69 16.12 3.88
N THR A 381 12.69 15.95 4.74
CA THR A 381 13.04 16.90 5.81
C THR A 381 13.53 18.22 5.21
N GLU A 382 14.37 18.14 4.18
CA GLU A 382 14.89 19.33 3.50
C GLU A 382 13.83 20.00 2.64
N ALA A 383 13.04 19.21 1.91
CA ALA A 383 11.94 19.71 1.09
C ALA A 383 10.93 20.48 1.96
N ALA A 384 10.66 20.02 3.18
CA ALA A 384 9.81 20.72 4.14
C ALA A 384 10.36 22.11 4.53
N LEU A 385 11.68 22.22 4.75
CA LEU A 385 12.34 23.50 5.06
C LEU A 385 12.28 24.47 3.88
N VAL A 386 12.55 23.98 2.66
CA VAL A 386 12.47 24.77 1.43
C VAL A 386 11.04 25.24 1.16
N GLU A 387 10.05 24.36 1.35
CA GLU A 387 8.65 24.71 1.20
C GLU A 387 8.20 25.75 2.23
N ALA A 388 8.65 25.62 3.48
CA ALA A 388 8.37 26.58 4.54
C ALA A 388 8.95 27.97 4.23
N ALA A 389 10.18 28.02 3.71
CA ALA A 389 10.81 29.25 3.25
C ALA A 389 10.04 29.87 2.07
N ALA A 390 9.71 29.08 1.05
CA ALA A 390 8.97 29.54 -0.12
C ALA A 390 7.58 30.11 0.26
N ARG A 391 6.86 29.48 1.20
CA ARG A 391 5.59 29.98 1.73
C ARG A 391 5.73 31.28 2.53
N ALA A 392 6.90 31.55 3.09
CA ALA A 392 7.23 32.81 3.75
C ALA A 392 7.70 33.91 2.76
N GLY A 393 7.71 33.63 1.46
CA GLY A 393 8.19 34.56 0.42
C GLY A 393 9.69 34.47 0.15
N LEU A 394 10.39 33.53 0.77
CA LEU A 394 11.83 33.29 0.60
C LEU A 394 12.05 32.23 -0.49
N ASP A 395 12.28 32.68 -1.72
CA ASP A 395 12.56 31.79 -2.85
C ASP A 395 14.01 31.27 -2.78
N LYS A 396 14.18 29.95 -2.64
CA LYS A 396 15.50 29.32 -2.54
C LYS A 396 16.38 29.59 -3.75
N ASN A 397 15.83 29.66 -4.96
CA ASN A 397 16.62 29.86 -6.17
C ASN A 397 17.22 31.27 -6.17
N LYS A 398 16.41 32.28 -5.83
CA LYS A 398 16.88 33.67 -5.66
C LYS A 398 17.89 33.81 -4.53
N LEU A 399 17.60 33.21 -3.38
CA LEU A 399 18.54 33.19 -2.26
C LEU A 399 19.87 32.51 -2.63
N GLY A 400 19.85 31.48 -3.48
CA GLY A 400 21.05 30.81 -3.98
C GLY A 400 21.88 31.66 -4.94
N GLU A 401 21.23 32.54 -5.73
CA GLU A 401 21.90 33.54 -6.56
C GLU A 401 22.54 34.65 -5.71
N GLU A 402 21.83 35.14 -4.70
CA GLU A 402 22.32 36.18 -3.76
C GLU A 402 23.40 35.64 -2.82
N TRP A 403 23.30 34.37 -2.42
CA TRP A 403 24.23 33.68 -1.51
C TRP A 403 24.82 32.43 -2.16
N PRO A 404 25.72 32.56 -3.16
CA PRO A 404 26.27 31.40 -3.87
C PRO A 404 27.00 30.45 -2.94
N ARG A 405 26.68 29.15 -3.01
CA ARG A 405 27.38 28.09 -2.25
C ARG A 405 28.82 27.96 -2.76
N LYS A 406 29.79 27.97 -1.85
CA LYS A 406 31.24 27.85 -2.11
C LYS A 406 31.86 26.57 -1.56
N GLY A 407 31.16 25.89 -0.67
CA GLY A 407 31.59 24.60 -0.13
C GLY A 407 30.56 24.03 0.82
N GLU A 408 30.76 22.78 1.21
CA GLU A 408 29.84 22.05 2.07
C GLU A 408 30.55 20.93 2.83
N ILE A 409 29.93 20.55 3.94
CA ILE A 409 30.16 19.29 4.61
C ILE A 409 28.79 18.60 4.63
N PRO A 410 28.60 17.52 3.84
CA PRO A 410 27.31 16.85 3.75
C PRO A 410 26.86 16.32 5.11
N PHE A 411 25.58 15.97 5.21
CA PHE A 411 25.07 15.35 6.43
C PHE A 411 25.84 14.07 6.74
N ASP A 412 26.30 13.94 7.97
CA ASP A 412 26.96 12.75 8.49
C ASP A 412 26.21 12.23 9.73
N SER A 413 26.05 10.91 9.83
CA SER A 413 25.24 10.30 10.90
C SER A 413 25.95 10.27 12.25
N GLU A 414 27.29 10.22 12.26
CA GLU A 414 28.07 10.31 13.50
C GLU A 414 28.03 11.74 14.06
N ARG A 415 28.23 12.72 13.18
CA ARG A 415 28.24 14.16 13.50
C ARG A 415 26.86 14.76 13.68
N LYS A 416 25.83 14.20 13.04
CA LYS A 416 24.41 14.62 13.06
C LYS A 416 24.17 16.07 12.59
N LEU A 417 25.05 16.59 11.75
CA LEU A 417 25.01 17.97 11.23
C LEU A 417 25.28 17.99 9.72
N MET A 418 24.73 18.99 9.05
CA MET A 418 25.08 19.40 7.70
C MET A 418 25.51 20.86 7.72
N THR A 419 26.53 21.19 6.93
CA THR A 419 27.12 22.53 6.87
C THR A 419 27.28 22.98 5.42
N THR A 420 26.92 24.22 5.12
CA THR A 420 27.16 24.84 3.82
C THR A 420 27.80 26.21 4.01
N VAL A 421 28.67 26.60 3.08
CA VAL A 421 29.37 27.89 3.10
C VAL A 421 28.91 28.71 1.91
N HIS A 422 28.47 29.94 2.16
CA HIS A 422 27.90 30.82 1.16
C HIS A 422 28.66 32.15 1.11
N SER A 423 28.88 32.70 -0.09
CA SER A 423 29.39 34.06 -0.23
C SER A 423 28.34 35.09 0.18
N LYS A 424 28.74 36.09 0.97
CA LYS A 424 27.84 37.16 1.43
C LYS A 424 27.74 38.28 0.38
N PRO A 425 26.56 38.87 0.18
CA PRO A 425 26.44 40.19 -0.44
C PRO A 425 27.25 41.22 0.39
N GLY A 426 28.20 41.91 -0.24
CA GLY A 426 29.07 42.88 0.44
C GLY A 426 30.41 42.33 0.95
N GLY A 427 30.75 41.07 0.66
CA GLY A 427 32.05 40.48 0.97
C GLY A 427 32.05 39.58 2.20
N GLY A 428 33.02 38.67 2.25
CA GLY A 428 33.10 37.59 3.23
C GLY A 428 32.17 36.41 2.93
N TYR A 429 32.03 35.53 3.93
CA TYR A 429 31.33 34.26 3.84
C TYR A 429 30.44 34.03 5.06
N ARG A 430 29.37 33.27 4.87
CA ARG A 430 28.51 32.76 5.95
C ARG A 430 28.50 31.25 5.91
N VAL A 431 28.93 30.66 7.02
CA VAL A 431 28.75 29.24 7.32
C VAL A 431 27.34 29.06 7.87
N MET A 432 26.55 28.19 7.27
CA MET A 432 25.20 27.83 7.68
C MET A 432 25.18 26.37 8.09
N VAL A 433 24.62 26.07 9.26
CA VAL A 433 24.62 24.72 9.84
C VAL A 433 23.21 24.35 10.26
N LYS A 434 22.80 23.11 9.93
CA LYS A 434 21.59 22.50 10.46
C LYS A 434 21.88 21.12 11.05
N GLY A 435 21.08 20.68 12.01
CA GLY A 435 21.13 19.30 12.48
C GLY A 435 20.47 19.10 13.84
N ALA A 436 20.91 18.08 14.57
CA ALA A 436 20.34 17.75 15.88
C ALA A 436 20.48 18.93 16.87
N PRO A 437 19.39 19.42 17.50
CA PRO A 437 19.42 20.59 18.37
C PRO A 437 20.45 20.54 19.50
N ASP A 438 20.57 19.40 20.16
CA ASP A 438 21.48 19.14 21.28
C ASP A 438 22.95 19.15 20.85
N VAL A 439 23.25 18.59 19.68
CA VAL A 439 24.60 18.57 19.11
C VAL A 439 25.00 19.96 18.63
N LEU A 440 24.09 20.66 17.94
CA LEU A 440 24.34 21.98 17.40
C LEU A 440 24.52 23.02 18.52
N ALA A 441 23.71 22.96 19.58
CA ALA A 441 23.80 23.90 20.69
C ALA A 441 25.18 23.89 21.36
N ARG A 442 25.83 22.73 21.48
CA ARG A 442 27.20 22.60 22.04
C ARG A 442 28.29 23.27 21.21
N ARG A 443 28.01 23.55 19.93
CA ARG A 443 28.93 24.21 18.99
C ARG A 443 28.69 25.71 18.87
N CYS A 444 27.65 26.21 19.52
CA CYS A 444 27.26 27.61 19.50
C CYS A 444 27.86 28.40 20.67
N ARG A 445 28.11 29.71 20.45
CA ARG A 445 28.31 30.67 21.54
C ARG A 445 26.95 30.96 22.14
N LEU A 446 26.73 30.48 23.36
CA LEU A 446 25.46 30.61 24.07
C LEU A 446 25.64 31.50 25.30
N ASN A 447 24.71 32.45 25.46
CA ASN A 447 24.63 33.25 26.68
C ASN A 447 24.09 32.40 27.85
N GLU A 448 24.28 32.89 29.07
CA GLU A 448 23.80 32.22 30.28
C GLU A 448 22.28 31.95 30.21
N GLY A 449 21.87 30.73 30.53
CA GLY A 449 20.48 30.26 30.43
C GLY A 449 19.94 30.00 29.00
N ALA A 450 20.67 30.34 27.93
CA ALA A 450 20.21 30.10 26.55
C ALA A 450 20.09 28.60 26.23
N LEU A 451 21.03 27.78 26.69
CA LEU A 451 20.98 26.33 26.54
C LEU A 451 19.71 25.74 27.18
N GLY A 452 19.36 26.20 28.39
CA GLY A 452 18.14 25.76 29.08
C GLY A 452 16.87 26.07 28.29
N ARG A 453 16.78 27.27 27.67
CA ARG A 453 15.66 27.63 26.80
C ARG A 453 15.57 26.75 25.55
N ILE A 454 16.71 26.48 24.89
CA ILE A 454 16.77 25.61 23.71
C ILE A 454 16.30 24.20 24.06
N THR A 455 16.82 23.61 25.14
CA THR A 455 16.44 22.27 25.60
C THR A 455 14.96 22.19 25.93
N THR A 456 14.44 23.14 26.73
CA THR A 456 13.03 23.18 27.11
C THR A 456 12.12 23.26 25.88
N ARG A 457 12.49 24.09 24.89
CA ARG A 457 11.69 24.22 23.66
C ARG A 457 11.78 22.99 22.77
N ASN A 458 12.97 22.39 22.66
CA ASN A 458 13.17 21.15 21.92
C ASN A 458 12.31 20.03 22.51
N GLU A 459 12.32 19.85 23.83
CA GLU A 459 11.47 18.89 24.54
C GLU A 459 9.98 19.16 24.32
N ALA A 460 9.54 20.43 24.37
CA ALA A 460 8.15 20.80 24.11
C ALA A 460 7.71 20.48 22.68
N MET A 461 8.57 20.70 21.68
CA MET A 461 8.32 20.33 20.28
C MET A 461 8.31 18.80 20.10
N ALA A 462 9.28 18.09 20.71
CA ALA A 462 9.34 16.64 20.68
C ALA A 462 8.13 15.98 21.37
N GLY A 463 7.61 16.58 22.44
CA GLY A 463 6.37 16.16 23.10
C GLY A 463 5.12 16.28 22.23
N LYS A 464 5.17 17.15 21.20
CA LYS A 464 4.16 17.24 20.13
C LYS A 464 4.49 16.33 18.94
N ALA A 465 5.41 15.38 19.11
CA ALA A 465 5.89 14.47 18.07
C ALA A 465 6.52 15.14 16.84
N LEU A 466 7.01 16.37 17.00
CA LEU A 466 7.73 17.05 15.93
C LEU A 466 9.15 16.51 15.82
N ARG A 467 9.60 16.24 14.60
CA ARG A 467 11.03 16.13 14.28
C ARG A 467 11.61 17.54 14.34
N VAL A 468 12.59 17.76 15.22
CA VAL A 468 13.16 19.10 15.46
C VAL A 468 14.55 19.18 14.88
N LEU A 469 14.82 20.24 14.10
CA LEU A 469 16.16 20.61 13.66
C LEU A 469 16.56 21.96 14.23
N GLY A 470 17.80 22.05 14.72
CA GLY A 470 18.44 23.32 15.04
C GLY A 470 19.08 23.93 13.80
N VAL A 471 19.07 25.26 13.74
CA VAL A 471 19.79 26.04 12.72
C VAL A 471 20.68 27.10 13.36
N ALA A 472 21.88 27.26 12.82
CA ALA A 472 22.89 28.21 13.30
C ALA A 472 23.72 28.74 12.13
N TYR A 473 24.43 29.85 12.35
CA TYR A 473 25.36 30.39 11.37
C TYR A 473 26.64 30.94 12.01
N ARG A 474 27.65 31.21 11.20
CA ARG A 474 28.82 32.00 11.58
C ARG A 474 29.36 32.75 10.37
N ASP A 475 29.69 34.02 10.56
CA ASP A 475 30.30 34.84 9.51
C ASP A 475 31.82 34.74 9.56
N LEU A 476 32.45 34.74 8.39
CA LEU A 476 33.89 34.67 8.18
C LEU A 476 34.30 35.72 7.16
N ASP A 477 35.39 36.44 7.42
CA ASP A 477 35.94 37.38 6.44
C ASP A 477 36.71 36.66 5.33
N ILE A 478 37.40 35.57 5.68
CA ILE A 478 38.23 34.77 4.78
C ILE A 478 37.84 33.29 4.92
N LEU A 479 37.80 32.58 3.79
CA LEU A 479 37.55 31.14 3.77
C LEU A 479 38.78 30.38 4.31
N PRO A 480 38.64 29.46 5.27
CA PRO A 480 39.76 28.63 5.72
C PRO A 480 40.26 27.71 4.61
N HIS A 481 41.54 27.34 4.66
CA HIS A 481 42.16 26.45 3.68
C HIS A 481 41.51 25.07 3.63
N SER A 482 41.06 24.54 4.77
CA SER A 482 40.30 23.29 4.85
C SER A 482 38.85 23.54 5.28
N LEU A 483 37.92 22.92 4.56
CA LEU A 483 36.49 22.98 4.84
C LEU A 483 36.07 21.75 5.65
N ASP A 484 36.54 21.71 6.90
CA ASP A 484 36.26 20.62 7.83
C ASP A 484 35.43 21.09 9.03
N SER A 485 34.92 20.12 9.80
CA SER A 485 34.10 20.37 10.97
C SER A 485 34.82 21.19 12.03
N GLU A 486 36.15 21.05 12.16
CA GLU A 486 36.90 21.75 13.20
C GLU A 486 37.03 23.23 12.91
N ASN A 487 37.18 23.58 11.64
CA ASN A 487 37.31 24.95 11.21
C ASN A 487 35.96 25.63 11.05
N LEU A 488 34.95 24.95 10.50
CA LEU A 488 33.66 25.56 10.14
C LEU A 488 32.62 25.58 11.27
N GLU A 489 32.62 24.58 12.15
CA GLU A 489 31.49 24.31 13.06
C GLU A 489 31.81 24.65 14.53
N LYS A 490 32.61 25.70 14.76
CA LYS A 490 32.97 26.19 16.11
C LYS A 490 32.53 27.64 16.33
N GLY A 491 31.95 27.92 17.48
CA GLY A 491 31.57 29.27 17.88
C GLY A 491 30.45 29.86 17.03
N LEU A 492 29.49 29.01 16.65
CA LEU A 492 28.32 29.39 15.85
C LEU A 492 27.35 30.28 16.65
N THR A 493 26.51 31.03 15.96
CA THR A 493 25.36 31.72 16.55
C THR A 493 24.11 30.89 16.31
N PHE A 494 23.48 30.43 17.39
CA PHE A 494 22.24 29.65 17.32
C PHE A 494 21.06 30.56 16.93
N VAL A 495 20.31 30.20 15.89
CA VAL A 495 19.21 31.03 15.35
C VAL A 495 17.84 30.48 15.72
N GLY A 496 17.65 29.16 15.70
CA GLY A 496 16.32 28.63 15.95
C GLY A 496 16.16 27.13 15.86
N LEU A 497 14.96 26.69 16.20
CA LEU A 497 14.45 25.34 16.09
C LEU A 497 13.30 25.32 15.06
N LEU A 498 13.36 24.37 14.13
CA LEU A 498 12.29 24.11 13.16
C LEU A 498 11.71 22.73 13.47
N GLY A 499 10.47 22.72 13.94
CA GLY A 499 9.68 21.52 14.21
C GLY A 499 8.84 21.15 12.99
N MET A 500 8.98 19.93 12.52
CA MET A 500 8.25 19.40 11.37
C MET A 500 7.64 18.04 11.66
N MET A 501 6.57 17.72 10.96
CA MET A 501 5.90 16.43 11.02
C MET A 501 5.30 16.07 9.66
N ASP A 502 5.00 14.80 9.45
CA ASP A 502 4.09 14.38 8.38
C ASP A 502 2.65 14.60 8.87
N PRO A 503 1.94 15.63 8.39
CA PRO A 503 0.66 16.02 8.94
C PRO A 503 -0.43 15.00 8.58
N PRO A 504 -1.42 14.79 9.46
CA PRO A 504 -2.58 13.98 9.12
C PRO A 504 -3.35 14.57 7.93
N ARG A 505 -4.02 13.70 7.15
CA ARG A 505 -4.93 14.16 6.11
C ARG A 505 -6.10 14.94 6.73
N PRO A 506 -6.53 16.07 6.14
CA PRO A 506 -7.65 16.87 6.68
C PRO A 506 -8.92 16.05 6.92
N GLU A 507 -9.18 15.06 6.07
CA GLU A 507 -10.32 14.15 6.14
C GLU A 507 -10.17 13.03 7.18
N ALA A 508 -8.95 12.70 7.63
CA ALA A 508 -8.68 11.52 8.45
C ALA A 508 -9.41 11.59 9.79
N ARG A 509 -9.39 12.74 10.48
CA ARG A 509 -10.08 12.91 11.76
C ARG A 509 -11.59 12.68 11.64
N ARG A 510 -12.20 13.26 10.60
CA ARG A 510 -13.63 13.08 10.33
C ARG A 510 -13.97 11.62 9.99
N ALA A 511 -13.11 10.95 9.23
CA ALA A 511 -13.29 9.53 8.91
C ALA A 511 -13.21 8.64 10.17
N VAL A 512 -12.26 8.91 11.07
CA VAL A 512 -12.14 8.22 12.37
C VAL A 512 -13.40 8.43 13.21
N GLU A 513 -13.91 9.66 13.31
CA GLU A 513 -15.17 9.95 14.01
C GLU A 513 -16.37 9.20 13.41
N GLN A 514 -16.44 9.11 12.08
CA GLN A 514 -17.48 8.33 11.38
C GLN A 514 -17.38 6.83 11.68
N CYS A 515 -16.17 6.27 11.78
CA CYS A 515 -15.97 4.88 12.17
C CYS A 515 -16.60 4.60 13.54
N TYR A 516 -16.30 5.43 14.54
CA TYR A 516 -16.90 5.28 15.87
C TYR A 516 -18.41 5.42 15.87
N ARG A 517 -18.97 6.38 15.11
CA ARG A 517 -20.44 6.53 14.97
C ARG A 517 -21.09 5.30 14.34
N ALA A 518 -20.38 4.61 13.47
CA ALA A 518 -20.83 3.37 12.84
C ALA A 518 -20.55 2.11 13.71
N GLY A 519 -20.00 2.26 14.92
CA GLY A 519 -19.63 1.13 15.79
C GLY A 519 -18.37 0.38 15.35
N VAL A 520 -17.57 0.98 14.46
CA VAL A 520 -16.33 0.41 13.95
C VAL A 520 -15.15 0.93 14.77
N ARG A 521 -14.29 0.03 15.26
CA ARG A 521 -13.09 0.39 16.02
C ARG A 521 -11.92 0.72 15.07
N PRO A 522 -11.45 1.98 15.01
CA PRO A 522 -10.22 2.29 14.31
C PRO A 522 -9.00 1.91 15.18
N VAL A 523 -7.98 1.34 14.55
CA VAL A 523 -6.71 0.92 15.15
C VAL A 523 -5.58 1.42 14.25
N MET A 524 -4.55 2.04 14.83
CA MET A 524 -3.36 2.47 14.09
C MET A 524 -2.26 1.40 14.21
N ILE A 525 -1.68 1.02 13.08
CA ILE A 525 -0.55 0.09 12.99
C ILE A 525 0.57 0.82 12.22
N THR A 526 1.78 0.91 12.74
CA THR A 526 2.83 1.71 12.09
C THR A 526 4.24 1.25 12.45
N GLY A 527 5.18 1.44 11.52
CA GLY A 527 6.62 1.31 11.77
C GLY A 527 7.21 2.47 12.57
N ASP A 528 6.48 3.57 12.74
CA ASP A 528 6.97 4.75 13.44
C ASP A 528 7.24 4.53 14.93
N HIS A 529 7.95 5.48 15.52
CA HIS A 529 8.18 5.53 16.95
C HIS A 529 6.87 5.61 17.76
N LYS A 530 6.82 4.90 18.90
CA LYS A 530 5.64 4.82 19.79
C LYS A 530 5.07 6.20 20.15
N LEU A 531 5.93 7.12 20.58
CA LEU A 531 5.51 8.47 20.99
C LEU A 531 4.85 9.25 19.85
N THR A 532 5.44 9.19 18.65
CA THR A 532 4.92 9.85 17.45
C THR A 532 3.58 9.24 17.03
N ALA A 533 3.51 7.91 17.00
CA ALA A 533 2.28 7.19 16.67
C ALA A 533 1.14 7.54 17.64
N VAL A 534 1.42 7.57 18.96
CA VAL A 534 0.43 7.93 19.98
C VAL A 534 -0.02 9.39 19.86
N ALA A 535 0.88 10.32 19.58
CA ALA A 535 0.53 11.73 19.40
C ALA A 535 -0.43 11.93 18.22
N VAL A 536 -0.10 11.36 17.05
CA VAL A 536 -0.94 11.41 15.85
C VAL A 536 -2.27 10.68 16.08
N ALA A 537 -2.25 9.53 16.75
CA ALA A 537 -3.46 8.78 17.07
C ALA A 537 -4.39 9.55 18.02
N LYS A 538 -3.85 10.32 18.98
CA LYS A 538 -4.64 11.20 19.85
C LYS A 538 -5.23 12.38 19.08
N GLU A 539 -4.45 13.01 18.21
CA GLU A 539 -4.92 14.11 17.35
C GLU A 539 -6.09 13.68 16.44
N LEU A 540 -6.00 12.47 15.88
CA LEU A 540 -7.03 11.88 15.04
C LEU A 540 -8.22 11.30 15.82
N GLY A 541 -8.11 11.17 17.15
CA GLY A 541 -9.13 10.55 18.00
C GLY A 541 -9.17 9.01 17.96
N ILE A 542 -8.13 8.37 17.41
CA ILE A 542 -7.95 6.91 17.38
C ILE A 542 -7.58 6.38 18.78
N CYS A 543 -6.66 7.08 19.47
CA CYS A 543 -6.24 6.75 20.83
C CYS A 543 -6.97 7.65 21.84
N ARG A 544 -7.86 7.05 22.64
CA ARG A 544 -8.72 7.72 23.62
C ARG A 544 -8.26 7.40 25.05
N ALA A 545 -8.88 8.05 26.04
CA ALA A 545 -8.60 7.77 27.44
C ALA A 545 -8.90 6.29 27.76
N GLY A 546 -7.92 5.60 28.35
CA GLY A 546 -7.99 4.16 28.64
C GLY A 546 -7.34 3.26 27.58
N ASP A 547 -7.07 3.77 26.38
CA ASP A 547 -6.39 3.01 25.34
C ASP A 547 -4.89 2.90 25.61
N ARG A 548 -4.33 1.74 25.29
CA ARG A 548 -2.90 1.43 25.40
C ARG A 548 -2.24 1.38 24.02
N ALA A 549 -0.92 1.47 24.02
CA ALA A 549 -0.08 1.33 22.83
C ALA A 549 1.02 0.29 23.05
N LEU A 550 1.25 -0.57 22.05
CA LEU A 550 2.31 -1.57 22.04
C LEU A 550 3.37 -1.23 20.99
N THR A 551 4.58 -1.72 21.19
CA THR A 551 5.63 -1.77 20.19
C THR A 551 5.73 -3.16 19.55
N GLY A 552 6.45 -3.29 18.44
CA GLY A 552 6.80 -4.60 17.89
C GLY A 552 7.53 -5.48 18.90
N GLU A 553 8.48 -4.92 19.63
CA GLU A 553 9.21 -5.62 20.70
C GLU A 553 8.25 -6.10 21.80
N ASP A 554 7.30 -5.27 22.24
CA ASP A 554 6.29 -5.69 23.21
C ASP A 554 5.45 -6.88 22.68
N LEU A 555 5.16 -6.91 21.37
CA LEU A 555 4.41 -8.00 20.72
C LEU A 555 5.21 -9.29 20.62
N ASP A 556 6.53 -9.23 20.41
CA ASP A 556 7.41 -10.40 20.35
C ASP A 556 7.37 -11.20 21.65
N PHE A 557 7.30 -10.51 22.79
CA PHE A 557 7.20 -11.14 24.10
C PHE A 557 5.77 -11.48 24.54
N LEU A 558 4.74 -10.99 23.83
CA LEU A 558 3.34 -11.23 24.18
C LEU A 558 2.81 -12.49 23.46
N PRO A 559 2.40 -13.56 24.17
CA PRO A 559 1.83 -14.75 23.55
C PRO A 559 0.55 -14.44 22.75
N GLN A 560 0.29 -15.20 21.68
CA GLN A 560 -0.86 -14.98 20.80
C GLN A 560 -2.22 -15.04 21.53
N GLN A 561 -2.41 -15.97 22.46
CA GLN A 561 -3.64 -16.08 23.27
C GLN A 561 -3.86 -14.86 24.17
N ALA A 562 -2.79 -14.36 24.81
CA ALA A 562 -2.88 -13.15 25.63
C ALA A 562 -3.21 -11.92 24.76
N LEU A 563 -2.63 -11.83 23.56
CA LEU A 563 -2.99 -10.78 22.61
C LEU A 563 -4.48 -10.87 22.22
N GLU A 564 -5.02 -12.06 21.96
CA GLU A 564 -6.45 -12.27 21.68
C GLU A 564 -7.36 -11.80 22.82
N GLU A 565 -6.97 -12.01 24.07
CA GLU A 565 -7.69 -11.60 25.29
C GLU A 565 -7.59 -10.10 25.61
N GLU A 566 -6.62 -9.38 25.05
CA GLU A 566 -6.41 -7.96 25.35
C GLU A 566 -6.46 -7.04 24.12
N VAL A 567 -6.66 -7.58 22.91
CA VAL A 567 -6.54 -6.82 21.65
C VAL A 567 -7.39 -5.54 21.60
N ASP A 568 -8.53 -5.54 22.31
CA ASP A 568 -9.47 -4.43 22.42
C ASP A 568 -8.97 -3.26 23.28
N LYS A 569 -7.99 -3.50 24.15
CA LYS A 569 -7.34 -2.47 24.99
C LYS A 569 -6.33 -1.63 24.21
N PHE A 570 -5.89 -2.06 23.02
CA PHE A 570 -4.82 -1.43 22.27
C PHE A 570 -5.33 -0.69 21.04
N ALA A 571 -5.03 0.62 20.95
CA ALA A 571 -5.42 1.47 19.83
C ALA A 571 -4.26 1.72 18.85
N VAL A 572 -3.02 1.55 19.29
CA VAL A 572 -1.81 1.91 18.53
C VAL A 572 -0.77 0.80 18.67
N TYR A 573 -0.25 0.36 17.54
CA TYR A 573 0.87 -0.58 17.45
C TYR A 573 2.00 0.09 16.66
N ALA A 574 3.15 0.28 17.28
CA ALA A 574 4.28 1.05 16.77
C ALA A 574 5.51 0.16 16.52
N ARG A 575 6.44 0.58 15.66
CA ARG A 575 7.63 -0.22 15.26
C ARG A 575 7.29 -1.68 14.92
N VAL A 576 6.20 -1.91 14.19
CA VAL A 576 5.73 -3.28 13.88
C VAL A 576 6.24 -3.80 12.53
N SER A 577 6.56 -5.10 12.47
CA SER A 577 6.90 -5.81 11.24
C SER A 577 5.63 -6.31 10.52
N PRO A 578 5.73 -6.75 9.24
CA PRO A 578 4.62 -7.38 8.54
C PRO A 578 4.03 -8.59 9.28
N GLU A 579 4.87 -9.37 9.97
CA GLU A 579 4.45 -10.52 10.79
C GLU A 579 3.60 -10.08 11.97
N HIS A 580 3.97 -8.98 12.63
CA HIS A 580 3.18 -8.38 13.71
C HIS A 580 1.81 -7.91 13.22
N LYS A 581 1.73 -7.30 12.02
CA LYS A 581 0.44 -6.89 11.44
C LYS A 581 -0.51 -8.09 11.31
N LEU A 582 0.00 -9.22 10.82
CA LEU A 582 -0.79 -10.44 10.69
C LEU A 582 -1.27 -10.99 12.05
N ARG A 583 -0.41 -10.97 13.08
CA ARG A 583 -0.77 -11.40 14.44
C ARG A 583 -1.90 -10.54 15.03
N ILE A 584 -1.83 -9.22 14.86
CA ILE A 584 -2.86 -8.28 15.29
C ILE A 584 -4.20 -8.56 14.59
N VAL A 585 -4.17 -8.75 13.27
CA VAL A 585 -5.38 -9.08 12.48
C VAL A 585 -6.00 -10.40 12.95
N LYS A 586 -5.18 -11.44 13.16
CA LYS A 586 -5.64 -12.73 13.69
C LYS A 586 -6.28 -12.59 15.07
N ALA A 587 -5.70 -11.77 15.94
CA ALA A 587 -6.23 -11.56 17.29
C ALA A 587 -7.63 -10.95 17.28
N TRP A 588 -7.89 -9.97 16.41
CA TRP A 588 -9.22 -9.41 16.21
C TRP A 588 -10.19 -10.42 15.56
N GLN A 589 -9.72 -11.23 14.62
CA GLN A 589 -10.54 -12.27 14.00
C GLN A 589 -10.95 -13.36 14.99
N ALA A 590 -10.06 -13.75 15.92
CA ALA A 590 -10.38 -14.69 17.01
C ALA A 590 -11.48 -14.17 17.94
N ARG A 591 -11.57 -12.84 18.11
CA ARG A 591 -12.69 -12.14 18.80
C ARG A 591 -13.99 -12.07 17.97
N GLY A 592 -14.06 -12.75 16.84
CA GLY A 592 -15.22 -12.75 15.95
C GLY A 592 -15.44 -11.43 15.20
N LYS A 593 -14.43 -10.55 15.13
CA LYS A 593 -14.54 -9.29 14.39
C LYS A 593 -14.15 -9.49 12.92
N VAL A 594 -14.92 -8.87 12.03
CA VAL A 594 -14.49 -8.66 10.64
C VAL A 594 -13.51 -7.49 10.63
N VAL A 595 -12.29 -7.75 10.16
CA VAL A 595 -11.19 -6.77 10.16
C VAL A 595 -10.96 -6.28 8.73
N ALA A 596 -11.02 -4.97 8.54
CA ALA A 596 -10.54 -4.32 7.34
C ALA A 596 -9.15 -3.71 7.59
N MET A 597 -8.28 -3.75 6.60
CA MET A 597 -6.96 -3.12 6.66
C MET A 597 -6.83 -2.05 5.57
N THR A 598 -6.31 -0.88 5.94
CA THR A 598 -5.98 0.21 5.01
C THR A 598 -4.49 0.50 5.08
N GLY A 599 -3.83 0.51 3.93
CA GLY A 599 -2.39 0.76 3.77
C GLY A 599 -2.11 1.32 2.38
N ASP A 600 -0.92 1.91 2.22
CA ASP A 600 -0.40 2.46 0.96
C ASP A 600 0.52 1.50 0.21
#